data_AF-A0A523DKD8-F1
#
_entry.id   AF-A0A523DKD8-F1
#
_cell.length_a   1.000
_cell.length_b   1.000
_cell.length_c   1.000
_cell.angle_alpha   90.00
_cell.angle_beta   90.00
_cell.angle_gamma   90.00
#
_symmetry.space_group_name_H-M   'P 1'
#
loop_
_entity.id
_entity.type
_entity.pdbx_description
1 polymer ?
#
loop_
_entity_poly.entity_id
_entity_poly.type
_entity_poly.pdbx_seq_one_letter_code
_entity_poly.pdbx_strand_id
1 'polypeptide(L)'
;MIRRAWAAPLVGALTLTACAVQPDEINLRDSFAEQIASVAEVADFERDGEELTFSGPDGRGGTADWRVRIDSAVLEPGPDDQVPYEGHIVSSWYRDGELIESLGTMSGLPTVIQDAGIAQVCYALWDTASNAWDW
;
A
#
# COMPACT_ATOMS: atom_id res chain seq x y z
N MET A 1 -47.10 13.18 51.01
CA MET A 1 -46.87 13.10 49.55
C MET A 1 -45.39 12.85 49.32
N ILE A 2 -45.01 11.63 48.94
CA ILE A 2 -43.60 11.20 48.80
C ILE A 2 -43.22 11.30 47.32
N ARG A 3 -42.28 12.19 46.96
CA ARG A 3 -41.79 12.38 45.60
C ARG A 3 -40.70 11.34 45.31
N ARG A 4 -40.97 10.41 44.39
CA ARG A 4 -39.98 9.46 43.85
C ARG A 4 -39.11 10.18 42.83
N ALA A 5 -37.83 10.37 43.14
CA ALA A 5 -36.83 10.80 42.17
C ALA A 5 -36.38 9.58 41.36
N TRP A 6 -36.57 9.62 40.04
CA TRP A 6 -36.08 8.61 39.11
C TRP A 6 -34.70 9.04 38.64
N ALA A 7 -33.67 8.24 38.94
CA ALA A 7 -32.34 8.41 38.35
C ALA A 7 -32.31 7.70 36.99
N ALA A 8 -32.18 8.47 35.91
CA ALA A 8 -31.95 7.93 34.57
C ALA A 8 -30.45 7.69 34.36
N PRO A 9 -30.00 6.52 33.89
CA PRO A 9 -28.60 6.29 33.56
C PRO A 9 -28.26 6.99 32.24
N LEU A 10 -27.30 7.93 32.29
CA LEU A 10 -26.65 8.52 31.12
C LEU A 10 -25.74 7.46 30.50
N VAL A 11 -26.20 6.83 29.42
CA VAL A 11 -25.35 6.02 28.54
C VAL A 11 -24.55 7.00 27.67
N GLY A 12 -23.26 7.18 27.99
CA GLY A 12 -22.35 7.96 27.18
C GLY A 12 -22.02 7.24 25.88
N ALA A 13 -22.45 7.79 24.75
CA ALA A 13 -22.05 7.32 23.43
C ALA A 13 -20.60 7.75 23.18
N LEU A 14 -19.68 6.79 23.16
CA LEU A 14 -18.32 6.97 22.66
C LEU A 14 -18.39 7.12 21.13
N THR A 15 -18.27 8.34 20.62
CA THR A 15 -18.09 8.59 19.19
C THR A 15 -16.65 8.22 18.81
N LEU A 16 -16.47 7.08 18.15
CA LEU A 16 -15.21 6.76 17.48
C LEU A 16 -15.08 7.72 16.29
N THR A 17 -14.21 8.72 16.40
CA THR A 17 -13.81 9.52 15.24
C THR A 17 -12.89 8.65 14.39
N ALA A 18 -13.43 8.07 13.32
CA ALA A 18 -12.59 7.49 12.29
C ALA A 18 -11.75 8.63 11.69
N CYS A 19 -10.43 8.57 11.85
CA CYS A 19 -9.54 9.46 11.12
C CYS A 19 -9.77 9.21 9.64
N ALA A 20 -10.28 10.19 8.91
CA ALA A 20 -10.40 10.07 7.45
C ALA A 20 -8.98 10.00 6.87
N VAL A 21 -8.70 8.94 6.13
CA VAL A 21 -7.45 8.80 5.38
C VAL A 21 -7.49 9.81 4.24
N GLN A 22 -6.48 10.66 4.16
CA GLN A 22 -6.33 11.63 3.07
C GLN A 22 -5.30 11.08 2.07
N PRO A 23 -5.52 11.25 0.75
CA PRO A 23 -4.49 10.92 -0.22
C PRO A 23 -3.27 11.81 0.00
N ASP A 24 -2.17 11.19 0.38
CA ASP A 24 -0.85 11.81 0.48
C ASP A 24 0.22 10.79 0.12
N GLU A 25 1.47 11.24 0.02
CA GLU A 25 2.57 10.38 -0.37
C GLU A 25 2.92 9.32 0.69
N ILE A 26 2.57 9.53 1.97
CA ILE A 26 2.82 8.54 3.03
C ILE A 26 1.84 7.38 2.84
N ASN A 27 0.55 7.71 2.72
CA ASN A 27 -0.49 6.74 2.48
C ASN A 27 -0.31 5.99 1.14
N LEU A 28 0.24 6.63 0.11
CA LEU A 28 0.59 5.97 -1.14
C LEU A 28 1.73 4.94 -0.98
N ARG A 29 2.76 5.26 -0.19
CA ARG A 29 3.84 4.31 0.13
C ARG A 29 3.30 3.14 0.95
N ASP A 30 2.39 3.42 1.87
CA ASP A 30 1.73 2.41 2.72
C ASP A 30 0.90 1.45 1.86
N SER A 31 0.07 1.96 0.96
CA SER A 31 -0.72 1.11 0.07
C SER A 31 0.13 0.30 -0.90
N PHE A 32 1.28 0.82 -1.35
CA PHE A 32 2.23 0.07 -2.18
C PHE A 32 2.86 -1.11 -1.41
N ALA A 33 3.26 -0.87 -0.16
CA ALA A 33 3.77 -1.90 0.72
C ALA A 33 2.71 -2.99 0.99
N GLU A 34 1.46 -2.58 1.24
CA GLU A 34 0.33 -3.49 1.40
C GLU A 34 0.05 -4.32 0.14
N GLN A 35 0.14 -3.70 -1.04
CA GLN A 35 -0.01 -4.39 -2.32
C GLN A 35 1.03 -5.51 -2.46
N ILE A 36 2.30 -5.24 -2.14
CA ILE A 36 3.36 -6.26 -2.14
C ILE A 36 3.07 -7.35 -1.11
N ALA A 37 2.70 -6.99 0.11
CA ALA A 37 2.40 -7.94 1.18
C ALA A 37 1.18 -8.83 0.87
N SER A 38 0.30 -8.40 -0.05
CA SER A 38 -0.88 -9.16 -0.47
C SER A 38 -0.57 -10.27 -1.49
N VAL A 39 0.62 -10.26 -2.10
CA VAL A 39 1.02 -11.27 -3.09
C VAL A 39 1.09 -12.65 -2.44
N ALA A 40 0.44 -13.64 -3.06
CA ALA A 40 0.52 -15.02 -2.60
C ALA A 40 1.99 -15.48 -2.57
N GLU A 41 2.38 -16.14 -1.47
CA GLU A 41 3.75 -16.62 -1.20
C GLU A 41 4.74 -15.57 -0.67
N VAL A 42 4.32 -14.30 -0.48
CA VAL A 42 5.11 -13.34 0.32
C VAL A 42 5.01 -13.71 1.81
N ALA A 43 6.16 -13.79 2.47
CA ALA A 43 6.31 -14.12 3.88
C ALA A 43 7.38 -13.24 4.54
N ASP A 44 7.32 -13.16 5.87
CA ASP A 44 8.29 -12.41 6.69
C ASP A 44 8.46 -10.95 6.21
N PHE A 45 7.35 -10.32 5.84
CA PHE A 45 7.33 -8.96 5.33
C PHE A 45 7.62 -7.96 6.45
N GLU A 46 8.66 -7.15 6.25
CA GLU A 46 9.06 -6.07 7.14
C GLU A 46 9.24 -4.78 6.35
N ARG A 47 9.00 -3.65 7.02
CA ARG A 47 9.22 -2.31 6.47
C ARG A 47 9.99 -1.46 7.45
N ASP A 48 11.05 -0.82 6.98
CA ASP A 48 11.81 0.21 7.67
C ASP A 48 11.90 1.46 6.79
N GLY A 49 11.01 2.42 7.05
CA GLY A 49 10.90 3.65 6.26
C GLY A 49 10.56 3.37 4.79
N GLU A 50 11.52 3.63 3.91
CA GLU A 50 11.41 3.45 2.45
C GLU A 50 11.95 2.10 1.96
N GLU A 51 12.45 1.26 2.87
CA GLU A 51 12.94 -0.08 2.55
C GLU A 51 11.92 -1.14 3.00
N LEU A 52 11.63 -2.08 2.11
CA LEU A 52 10.78 -3.25 2.35
C LEU A 52 11.63 -4.50 2.19
N THR A 53 11.45 -5.49 3.06
CA THR A 53 12.12 -6.78 2.96
C THR A 53 11.12 -7.91 3.15
N PHE A 54 11.28 -8.99 2.40
CA PHE A 54 10.43 -10.18 2.51
C PHE A 54 11.06 -11.40 1.85
N SER A 55 10.57 -12.59 2.18
CA SER A 55 10.79 -13.81 1.40
C SER A 55 9.63 -14.00 0.42
N GLY A 56 9.91 -14.33 -0.84
CA GLY A 56 8.87 -14.49 -1.85
C GLY A 56 9.34 -15.19 -3.13
N PRO A 57 8.45 -15.41 -4.10
CA PRO A 57 8.76 -16.22 -5.27
C PRO A 57 9.86 -15.60 -6.14
N ASP A 58 10.82 -16.42 -6.59
CA ASP A 58 12.00 -15.97 -7.34
C ASP A 58 11.78 -15.88 -8.86
N GLY A 59 10.63 -16.36 -9.35
CA GLY A 59 10.28 -16.46 -10.77
C GLY A 59 10.83 -17.70 -11.49
N ARG A 60 11.46 -18.63 -10.77
CA ARG A 60 12.09 -19.86 -11.29
C ARG A 60 11.57 -21.12 -10.59
N GLY A 61 10.51 -20.98 -9.78
CA GLY A 61 9.89 -22.06 -9.02
C GLY A 61 10.47 -22.25 -7.62
N GLY A 62 11.26 -21.29 -7.14
CA GLY A 62 11.75 -21.22 -5.77
C GLY A 62 11.37 -19.92 -5.08
N THR A 63 12.01 -19.67 -3.95
CA THR A 63 11.88 -18.44 -3.16
C THR A 63 13.23 -17.73 -3.05
N ALA A 64 13.21 -16.42 -2.90
CA ALA A 64 14.38 -15.58 -2.70
C ALA A 64 14.14 -14.54 -1.62
N ASP A 65 15.23 -13.99 -1.09
CA ASP A 65 15.19 -12.84 -0.20
C ASP A 65 15.08 -11.57 -1.04
N TRP A 66 14.00 -10.82 -0.84
CA TRP A 66 13.73 -9.59 -1.54
C TRP A 66 14.02 -8.38 -0.67
N ARG A 67 14.65 -7.38 -1.28
CA ARG A 67 14.72 -6.02 -0.75
C ARG A 67 14.21 -5.05 -1.79
N VAL A 68 13.27 -4.19 -1.41
CA VAL A 68 12.70 -3.15 -2.25
C VAL A 68 12.99 -1.81 -1.60
N ARG A 69 13.51 -0.86 -2.37
CA ARG A 69 13.66 0.52 -1.92
C ARG A 69 12.73 1.40 -2.74
N ILE A 70 11.84 2.12 -2.07
CA ILE A 70 11.02 3.15 -2.69
C ILE A 70 11.93 4.36 -2.94
N ASP A 71 12.18 4.66 -4.21
CA ASP A 71 13.05 5.75 -4.62
C ASP A 71 12.27 7.08 -4.72
N SER A 72 10.99 7.03 -5.08
CA SER A 72 10.11 8.20 -5.09
C SER A 72 8.64 7.82 -4.96
N ALA A 73 7.86 8.71 -4.33
CA ALA A 73 6.39 8.70 -4.34
C ALA A 73 5.90 10.11 -4.66
N VAL A 74 5.03 10.25 -5.66
CA VAL A 74 4.52 11.55 -6.14
C VAL A 74 3.03 11.46 -6.39
N LEU A 75 2.30 12.53 -6.06
CA LEU A 75 0.88 12.68 -6.40
C LEU A 75 0.73 13.70 -7.53
N GLU A 76 -0.04 13.35 -8.54
CA GLU A 76 -0.45 14.19 -9.64
C GLU A 76 -1.98 14.39 -9.64
N PRO A 77 -2.51 15.47 -10.26
CA PRO A 77 -3.94 15.61 -10.47
C PRO A 77 -4.49 14.44 -11.29
N GLY A 78 -5.55 13.81 -10.78
CA GLY A 78 -6.22 12.71 -11.47
C GLY A 78 -7.17 13.18 -12.59
N PRO A 79 -7.85 12.23 -13.26
CA PRO A 79 -8.64 12.51 -14.46
C PRO A 79 -9.95 13.28 -14.18
N ASP A 80 -10.55 13.14 -12.99
CA ASP A 80 -11.82 13.76 -12.62
C ASP A 80 -12.07 13.82 -11.10
N ASP A 81 -13.22 14.34 -10.67
CA ASP A 81 -13.55 14.52 -9.25
C ASP A 81 -13.80 13.20 -8.49
N GLN A 82 -14.12 12.10 -9.17
CA GLN A 82 -14.27 10.78 -8.54
C GLN A 82 -12.91 10.13 -8.28
N VAL A 83 -11.94 10.42 -9.14
CA VAL A 83 -10.55 10.00 -9.05
C VAL A 83 -9.62 11.22 -9.06
N PRO A 84 -9.58 12.01 -7.98
CA PRO A 84 -8.96 13.34 -7.98
C PRO A 84 -7.44 13.32 -7.98
N TYR A 85 -6.81 12.17 -7.70
CA TYR A 85 -5.35 12.03 -7.61
C TYR A 85 -4.88 10.74 -8.28
N GLU A 86 -3.75 10.84 -8.96
CA GLU A 86 -2.94 9.72 -9.45
C GLU A 86 -1.64 9.69 -8.65
N GLY A 87 -1.32 8.54 -8.05
CA GLY A 87 -0.09 8.32 -7.30
C GLY A 87 0.91 7.56 -8.14
N HIS A 88 2.18 7.97 -8.13
CA HIS A 88 3.26 7.29 -8.83
C HIS A 88 4.34 6.83 -7.86
N ILE A 89 4.76 5.56 -7.98
CA ILE A 89 5.86 4.97 -7.24
C ILE A 89 6.98 4.56 -8.21
N VAL A 90 8.22 4.91 -7.86
CA VAL A 90 9.43 4.35 -8.47
C VAL A 90 10.19 3.59 -7.39
N SER A 91 10.61 2.37 -7.70
CA SER A 91 11.29 1.50 -6.75
C SER A 91 12.42 0.67 -7.36
N SER A 92 13.47 0.50 -6.58
CA SER A 92 14.62 -0.37 -6.88
C SER A 92 14.43 -1.71 -6.19
N TRP A 93 14.60 -2.80 -6.93
CA TRP A 93 14.35 -4.16 -6.46
C TRP A 93 15.61 -4.99 -6.46
N TYR A 94 15.82 -5.75 -5.38
CA TYR A 94 16.97 -6.63 -5.21
C TYR A 94 16.47 -8.03 -4.87
N ARG A 95 17.04 -9.04 -5.53
CA ARG A 95 16.80 -10.47 -5.25
C ARG A 95 18.11 -11.09 -4.78
N ASP A 96 18.13 -11.65 -3.58
CA ASP A 96 19.33 -12.21 -2.93
C ASP A 96 20.51 -11.21 -2.91
N GLY A 97 20.19 -9.92 -2.75
CA GLY A 97 21.15 -8.81 -2.78
C GLY A 97 21.55 -8.31 -4.17
N GLU A 98 21.14 -8.97 -5.25
CA GLU A 98 21.43 -8.55 -6.64
C GLU A 98 20.34 -7.62 -7.17
N LEU A 99 20.73 -6.50 -7.77
CA LEU A 99 19.79 -5.55 -8.38
C LEU A 99 19.09 -6.20 -9.59
N ILE A 100 17.77 -6.08 -9.63
CA ILE A 100 16.96 -6.40 -10.80
C ILE A 100 16.86 -5.14 -11.67
N GLU A 101 17.52 -5.15 -12.82
CA GLU A 101 17.44 -4.03 -13.77
C GLU A 101 16.06 -3.97 -14.43
N SER A 102 15.57 -2.74 -14.67
CA SER A 102 14.41 -2.53 -15.52
C SER A 102 14.77 -2.80 -16.98
N LEU A 103 13.81 -3.34 -17.73
CA LEU A 103 13.97 -3.70 -19.13
C LEU A 103 13.43 -2.58 -20.03
N GLY A 104 13.95 -1.36 -19.83
CA GLY A 104 13.45 -0.16 -20.51
C GLY A 104 12.11 0.28 -19.95
N THR A 105 11.04 0.21 -20.77
CA THR A 105 9.66 0.51 -20.32
C THR A 105 8.99 -0.68 -19.64
N MET A 106 9.67 -1.82 -19.55
CA MET A 106 9.15 -3.05 -18.93
C MET A 106 9.81 -3.31 -17.58
N SER A 107 9.02 -3.88 -16.66
CA SER A 107 9.54 -4.38 -15.39
C SER A 107 10.46 -5.59 -15.61
N GLY A 108 11.60 -5.63 -14.92
CA GLY A 108 12.47 -6.81 -14.86
C GLY A 108 12.01 -7.87 -13.85
N LEU A 109 10.92 -7.59 -13.11
CA LEU A 109 10.44 -8.46 -12.04
C LEU A 109 9.90 -9.80 -12.57
N PRO A 110 9.91 -10.88 -11.76
CA PRO A 110 9.21 -12.11 -12.08
C PRO A 110 7.74 -11.92 -12.45
N THR A 111 7.24 -12.73 -13.38
CA THR A 111 5.83 -12.68 -13.83
C THR A 111 4.84 -12.78 -12.68
N VAL A 112 5.10 -13.64 -11.68
CA VAL A 112 4.22 -13.77 -10.51
C VAL A 112 4.04 -12.47 -9.71
N ILE A 113 5.06 -11.60 -9.68
CA ILE A 113 4.98 -10.29 -9.04
C ILE A 113 4.24 -9.31 -9.97
N GLN A 114 4.51 -9.37 -11.27
CA GLN A 114 3.82 -8.52 -12.26
C GLN A 114 2.33 -8.84 -12.39
N ASP A 115 1.94 -10.11 -12.28
CA ASP A 115 0.54 -10.56 -12.32
C ASP A 115 -0.27 -10.04 -11.11
N ALA A 116 0.41 -9.62 -10.04
CA ALA A 116 -0.19 -8.91 -8.91
C ALA A 116 -0.21 -7.39 -9.09
N GLY A 117 0.02 -6.88 -10.30
CA GLY A 117 0.01 -5.44 -10.60
C GLY A 117 1.27 -4.70 -10.16
N ILE A 118 2.34 -5.41 -9.77
CA ILE A 118 3.55 -4.79 -9.20
C ILE A 118 4.67 -4.70 -10.24
N ALA A 119 5.24 -3.51 -10.35
CA ALA A 119 6.36 -3.18 -11.22
C ALA A 119 7.35 -2.25 -10.50
N GLN A 120 8.52 -2.04 -11.11
CA GLN A 120 9.51 -1.08 -10.61
C GLN A 120 9.02 0.38 -10.75
N VAL A 121 8.09 0.62 -11.67
CA VAL A 121 7.40 1.90 -11.85
C VAL A 121 5.90 1.57 -11.88
N CYS A 122 5.17 2.01 -10.86
CA CYS A 122 3.73 1.79 -10.72
C CYS A 122 2.99 3.12 -10.64
N TYR A 123 1.72 3.08 -10.99
CA TYR A 123 0.77 4.14 -10.66
C TYR A 123 -0.45 3.53 -9.95
N ALA A 124 -1.15 4.35 -9.17
CA ALA A 124 -2.40 4.00 -8.53
C ALA A 124 -3.36 5.19 -8.56
N LEU A 125 -4.66 4.91 -8.53
CA LEU A 125 -5.70 5.92 -8.57
C LEU A 125 -6.38 6.04 -7.21
N TRP A 126 -6.60 7.26 -6.72
CA TRP A 126 -7.31 7.45 -5.46
C TRP A 126 -8.82 7.28 -5.65
N ASP A 127 -9.38 6.22 -5.08
CA ASP A 127 -10.83 5.99 -5.06
C ASP A 127 -11.47 6.69 -3.85
N THR A 128 -12.25 7.73 -4.12
CA THR A 128 -12.97 8.50 -3.10
C THR A 128 -14.09 7.72 -2.41
N ALA A 129 -14.61 6.65 -3.03
CA ALA A 129 -15.66 5.83 -2.44
C ALA A 129 -15.10 4.93 -1.33
N SER A 130 -13.95 4.29 -1.56
CA SER A 130 -13.28 3.43 -0.59
C SER A 130 -12.29 4.18 0.32
N ASN A 131 -11.88 5.40 -0.05
CA ASN A 131 -10.78 6.12 0.57
C ASN A 131 -9.49 5.29 0.57
N ALA A 132 -9.16 4.72 -0.58
CA ALA A 132 -7.99 3.88 -0.78
C ALA A 132 -7.37 4.10 -2.18
N TRP A 133 -6.12 3.65 -2.34
CA TRP A 133 -5.44 3.58 -3.64
C TRP A 133 -5.83 2.28 -4.35
N ASP A 134 -6.23 2.41 -5.62
CA ASP A 134 -6.53 1.31 -6.54
C ASP A 134 -5.35 1.10 -7.50
N TRP A 135 -4.73 -0.09 -7.46
CA TRP A 135 -3.48 -0.46 -8.16
C TRP A 135 -3.74 -1.24 -9.46
#